data_AF-A0A6C0KKI8-F1
#
_entry.id   AF-A0A6C0KKI8-F1
#
_cell.length_a   1.000
_cell.length_b   1.000
_cell.length_c   1.000
_cell.angle_alpha   90.00
_cell.angle_beta   90.00
_cell.angle_gamma   90.00
#
_symmetry.space_group_name_H-M   'P 1'
#
loop_
_entity.id
_entity.type
_entity.pdbx_description
1 polymer ?
#
loop_
_entity_poly.entity_id
_entity_poly.type
_entity_poly.pdbx_seq_one_letter_code
_entity_poly.pdbx_strand_id
1 'polypeptide(L)'
;MNWPSFLSFENTTDGLLRGFVILLAAIVIVRYSTIFEEEYTKQLTDLYIAPWWRLLIALLVLTSAIWCPRVGILIALIVFFYLSDMNTLITPFSDL
;
A
#
# COMPACT_ATOMS: atom_id res chain seq x y z
N MET A 1 -14.08 13.81 -25.86
CA MET A 1 -13.03 13.03 -25.18
C MET A 1 -13.69 12.44 -23.94
N ASN A 2 -14.18 11.20 -24.03
CA ASN A 2 -14.94 10.60 -22.93
C ASN A 2 -13.95 10.25 -21.83
N TRP A 3 -14.03 10.96 -20.72
CA TRP A 3 -13.29 10.60 -19.51
C TRP A 3 -13.70 9.16 -19.14
N PRO A 4 -12.75 8.24 -18.92
CA PRO A 4 -13.11 6.87 -18.59
C PRO A 4 -13.96 6.84 -17.32
N SER A 5 -15.08 6.12 -17.32
CA SER A 5 -16.00 6.06 -16.18
C SER A 5 -15.33 5.50 -14.91
N PHE A 6 -14.29 4.68 -15.08
CA PHE A 6 -13.46 4.21 -13.96
C PHE A 6 -12.58 5.31 -13.34
N LEU A 7 -12.46 6.50 -13.96
CA LEU A 7 -11.77 7.70 -13.49
C LEU A 7 -12.71 8.83 -13.03
N SER A 8 -14.03 8.73 -13.25
CA SER A 8 -14.98 9.72 -12.71
C SER A 8 -15.29 9.49 -11.24
N PHE A 9 -15.52 10.57 -10.49
CA PHE A 9 -16.08 10.50 -9.15
C PHE A 9 -17.60 10.51 -9.27
N GLU A 10 -18.24 9.38 -9.05
CA GLU A 10 -19.71 9.34 -8.93
C GLU A 10 -20.10 9.85 -7.53
N ASN A 11 -21.15 10.67 -7.45
CA ASN A 11 -21.72 11.17 -6.18
C ASN A 11 -22.52 10.08 -5.44
N THR A 12 -21.95 8.89 -5.33
CA THR A 12 -22.50 7.74 -4.60
C THR A 12 -21.69 7.51 -3.34
N THR A 13 -22.26 6.83 -2.34
CA THR A 13 -21.57 6.49 -1.09
C THR A 13 -20.26 5.74 -1.33
N ASP A 14 -20.23 4.89 -2.36
CA ASP A 14 -19.03 4.17 -2.79
C ASP A 14 -17.95 5.12 -3.36
N GLY A 15 -18.33 6.17 -4.09
CA GLY A 15 -17.43 7.22 -4.55
C GLY A 15 -16.75 7.99 -3.41
N LEU A 16 -17.51 8.31 -2.35
CA LEU A 16 -16.98 8.95 -1.14
C LEU A 16 -15.99 8.05 -0.39
N LEU A 17 -16.32 6.76 -0.21
CA LEU A 17 -15.44 5.80 0.45
C LEU A 17 -14.13 5.60 -0.34
N ARG A 18 -14.20 5.50 -1.67
CA ARG A 18 -13.01 5.43 -2.53
C ARG A 18 -12.15 6.68 -2.38
N GLY A 19 -12.75 7.87 -2.39
CA GLY A 19 -12.04 9.14 -2.18
C GLY A 19 -11.33 9.20 -0.82
N PHE A 20 -12.01 8.76 0.24
CA PHE A 20 -11.44 8.69 1.58
C PHE A 20 -10.25 7.72 1.67
N VAL A 21 -10.39 6.52 1.10
CA VAL A 21 -9.31 5.52 1.07
C VAL A 21 -8.12 6.03 0.26
N ILE A 22 -8.36 6.68 -0.88
CA ILE A 22 -7.31 7.31 -1.69
C ILE A 22 -6.56 8.36 -0.87
N LEU A 23 -7.27 9.20 -0.13
CA LEU A 23 -6.66 10.24 0.70
C LEU A 23 -5.82 9.64 1.83
N LEU A 24 -6.33 8.63 2.53
CA LEU A 24 -5.57 7.93 3.56
C LEU A 24 -4.33 7.24 2.98
N ALA A 25 -4.49 6.53 1.86
CA ALA A 25 -3.37 5.85 1.19
C ALA A 25 -2.30 6.86 0.75
N ALA A 26 -2.70 8.02 0.22
CA ALA A 26 -1.76 9.08 -0.13
C ALA A 26 -0.99 9.62 1.09
N ILE A 27 -1.66 9.82 2.24
CA ILE A 27 -1.00 10.24 3.48
C ILE A 27 0.03 9.19 3.94
N VAL A 28 -0.34 7.91 3.90
CA VAL A 28 0.55 6.79 4.25
C VAL A 28 1.77 6.79 3.34
N ILE A 29 1.55 6.85 2.02
CA ILE A 29 2.62 6.90 1.03
C ILE A 29 3.57 8.06 1.33
N VAL A 30 3.05 9.28 1.44
CA VAL A 30 3.89 10.45 1.70
C VAL A 30 4.70 10.28 2.98
N ARG A 31 4.06 9.84 4.08
CA ARG A 31 4.75 9.70 5.37
C ARG A 31 5.87 8.67 5.31
N TYR A 32 5.59 7.46 4.83
CA TYR A 32 6.59 6.39 4.74
C TYR A 32 7.62 6.63 3.62
N SER A 33 7.29 7.37 2.56
CA SER A 33 8.27 7.78 1.55
C SER A 33 9.17 8.93 2.02
N THR A 34 8.77 9.73 3.01
CA THR A 34 9.63 10.80 3.55
C THR A 34 10.57 10.33 4.65
N ILE A 35 10.22 9.24 5.33
CA ILE A 35 10.97 8.67 6.45
C ILE A 35 11.35 7.24 6.07
N PHE A 36 12.29 7.10 5.15
CA PHE A 36 12.92 5.80 4.89
C PHE A 36 13.76 5.42 6.12
N GLU A 37 13.79 4.12 6.46
CA GLU A 37 14.55 3.54 7.57
C GLU A 37 14.00 3.78 9.00
N GLU A 38 12.74 4.18 9.17
CA GLU A 38 12.12 4.16 10.52
C GLU A 38 11.89 2.71 10.97
N GLU A 39 12.32 2.37 12.19
CA GLU A 39 12.05 1.05 12.76
C GLU A 39 10.53 0.86 12.88
N TYR A 40 9.98 -0.01 12.03
CA TYR A 40 8.58 -0.41 12.17
C TYR A 40 8.35 -1.06 13.53
N THR A 41 7.13 -0.92 14.04
CA THR A 41 6.70 -1.59 15.26
C THR A 41 7.03 -3.08 15.22
N LYS A 42 7.56 -3.63 16.31
CA LYS A 42 7.95 -5.06 16.42
C LYS A 42 6.91 -6.04 15.87
N GLN A 43 5.62 -5.75 16.09
CA GLN A 43 4.49 -6.54 15.59
C GLN A 43 4.48 -6.66 14.05
N LEU A 44 4.80 -5.58 13.32
CA LEU A 44 4.85 -5.56 11.86
C LEU A 44 6.06 -6.33 11.33
N THR A 45 7.18 -6.25 12.05
CA THR A 45 8.41 -7.00 11.75
C THR A 45 8.21 -8.50 11.97
N ASP A 46 7.57 -8.90 13.06
CA ASP A 46 7.23 -10.30 13.35
C ASP A 46 6.28 -10.87 12.27
N LEU A 47 5.32 -10.06 11.82
CA LEU A 47 4.42 -10.43 10.71
C LEU A 47 5.16 -10.61 9.39
N TYR A 48 6.18 -9.80 9.10
CA TYR A 48 6.98 -9.91 7.88
C TYR A 48 7.66 -11.28 7.74
N ILE A 49 8.10 -11.86 8.86
CA ILE A 49 8.74 -13.19 8.91
C ILE A 49 7.73 -14.31 8.60
N ALA A 50 6.45 -14.12 8.93
CA ALA A 50 5.43 -15.13 8.72
C ALA A 50 5.10 -15.29 7.22
N PRO A 51 5.22 -16.49 6.62
CA PRO A 51 4.98 -16.69 5.18
C PRO A 51 3.52 -16.41 4.78
N TRP A 52 2.57 -16.66 5.69
CA TRP A 52 1.15 -16.39 5.51
C TRP A 52 0.83 -14.90 5.35
N TRP A 53 1.66 -14.02 5.90
CA TRP A 53 1.50 -12.58 5.77
C TRP A 53 1.62 -12.13 4.31
N ARG A 54 2.54 -12.74 3.55
CA ARG A 54 2.71 -12.45 2.12
C ARG A 54 1.45 -12.78 1.31
N LEU A 55 0.74 -13.86 1.67
CA LEU A 55 -0.53 -14.22 1.05
C LEU A 55 -1.63 -13.21 1.39
N LEU A 56 -1.71 -12.76 2.64
CA LEU A 56 -2.66 -11.72 3.05
C LEU A 56 -2.42 -10.40 2.31
N ILE A 57 -1.15 -10.00 2.16
CA ILE A 57 -0.76 -8.84 1.36
C ILE A 57 -1.19 -9.00 -0.11
N ALA A 58 -0.94 -10.17 -0.71
CA ALA A 58 -1.34 -10.43 -2.10
C ALA A 58 -2.87 -10.35 -2.27
N LEU A 59 -3.63 -10.92 -1.33
CA LEU A 59 -5.09 -10.82 -1.33
C LEU A 59 -5.58 -9.39 -1.14
N LEU A 60 -4.93 -8.59 -0.30
CA LEU A 60 -5.23 -7.17 -0.11
C LEU A 60 -5.05 -6.39 -1.43
N VAL A 61 -3.97 -6.62 -2.16
CA VAL A 61 -3.72 -5.97 -3.45
C VAL A 61 -4.76 -6.40 -4.49
N LEU A 62 -5.08 -7.70 -4.57
CA LEU A 62 -6.08 -8.20 -5.51
C LEU A 62 -7.48 -7.66 -5.22
N THR A 63 -7.93 -7.73 -3.97
CA THR A 63 -9.26 -7.25 -3.58
C THR A 63 -9.41 -5.74 -3.76
N SER A 64 -8.37 -4.96 -3.44
CA SER A 64 -8.37 -3.51 -3.68
C SER A 64 -8.39 -3.15 -5.17
N ALA A 65 -7.65 -3.88 -6.01
CA ALA A 65 -7.66 -3.70 -7.46
C ALA A 65 -9.01 -4.05 -8.11
N ILE A 66 -9.67 -5.12 -7.64
CA ILE A 66 -11.00 -5.53 -8.09
C ILE A 66 -12.05 -4.47 -7.70
N TRP A 67 -11.96 -3.91 -6.49
CA TRP A 67 -12.93 -2.90 -6.03
C TRP A 67 -12.77 -1.56 -6.76
N CYS A 68 -11.55 -1.04 -6.87
CA CYS A 68 -11.28 0.18 -7.61
C CYS A 68 -9.82 0.21 -8.11
N PRO A 69 -9.57 0.29 -9.44
CA PRO A 69 -8.22 0.31 -9.98
C PRO A 69 -7.32 1.39 -9.37
N ARG A 70 -7.90 2.56 -9.05
CA ARG A 70 -7.18 3.68 -8.41
C ARG A 70 -6.70 3.33 -7.01
N VAL A 71 -7.57 2.71 -6.20
CA VAL A 71 -7.22 2.24 -4.85
C VAL A 71 -6.18 1.13 -4.95
N GLY A 72 -6.37 0.17 -5.85
CA GLY A 72 -5.42 -0.93 -6.07
C GLY A 72 -4.00 -0.46 -6.37
N ILE A 73 -3.83 0.55 -7.23
CA ILE A 73 -2.50 1.13 -7.54
C ILE A 73 -1.84 1.73 -6.29
N LEU A 74 -2.59 2.49 -5.49
CA LEU A 74 -2.06 3.11 -4.27
C LEU A 74 -1.69 2.06 -3.22
N ILE A 75 -2.54 1.05 -3.02
CA ILE A 75 -2.25 -0.05 -2.10
C ILE A 75 -1.04 -0.85 -2.57
N ALA A 76 -0.91 -1.12 -3.87
CA ALA A 76 0.26 -1.80 -4.43
C ALA A 76 1.55 -0.99 -4.18
N LEU A 77 1.50 0.34 -4.29
CA LEU A 77 2.63 1.21 -4.00
C LEU A 77 3.01 1.17 -2.50
N ILE A 78 2.03 1.19 -1.60
CA ILE A 78 2.24 1.06 -0.14
C ILE A 78 2.91 -0.28 0.17
N VAL A 79 2.38 -1.37 -0.39
CA VAL A 79 2.92 -2.72 -0.20
C VAL A 79 4.34 -2.81 -0.73
N PHE A 80 4.61 -2.22 -1.90
CA PHE A 80 5.95 -2.17 -2.47
C PHE A 80 6.93 -1.46 -1.53
N PHE A 81 6.57 -0.28 -1.01
CA PHE A 81 7.42 0.42 -0.05
C PHE A 81 7.63 -0.37 1.24
N TYR A 82 6.57 -0.94 1.81
CA TYR A 82 6.68 -1.78 3.00
C TYR A 82 7.64 -2.96 2.82
N LEU A 83 7.52 -3.70 1.72
CA LEU A 83 8.40 -4.85 1.45
C LEU A 83 9.84 -4.42 1.14
N SER A 84 10.02 -3.32 0.40
CA SER A 84 11.34 -2.78 0.06
C SER A 84 12.08 -2.28 1.30
N ASP A 85 11.37 -1.57 2.17
CA ASP A 85 11.94 -1.00 3.40
C ASP A 85 12.27 -2.11 4.41
N MET A 86 11.38 -3.08 4.61
CA MET A 86 11.66 -4.28 5.41
C MET A 86 12.88 -5.06 4.92
N ASN A 87 13.02 -5.24 3.61
CA ASN A 87 14.19 -5.92 3.04
C ASN A 87 15.49 -5.14 3.31
N THR A 88 15.43 -3.81 3.25
CA THR A 88 16.58 -2.93 3.51
C THR A 88 16.95 -2.94 5.00
N LEU A 89 15.96 -2.89 5.90
CA LEU A 89 16.16 -2.91 7.35
C LEU A 89 16.72 -4.25 7.87
N ILE A 90 16.37 -5.37 7.24
CA ILE A 90 16.83 -6.71 7.66
C ILE A 90 18.21 -7.05 7.07
N THR A 91 18.65 -6.33 6.03
CA THR A 91 20.00 -6.49 5.45
C THR A 91 20.80 -5.19 5.56
N PRO A 92 21.26 -4.81 6.77
CA PRO A 92 22.10 -3.63 6.93
C PRO A 92 23.48 -3.96 6.34
N PHE A 93 23.71 -3.53 5.10
CA PHE A 93 24.98 -3.67 4.37
C PHE A 93 25.40 -5.11 4.07
N SER A 94 25.34 -5.48 2.79
CA SER A 94 26.27 -6.47 2.24
C SER A 94 27.66 -5.87 2.39
N ASP A 95 28.48 -6.47 3.26
CA ASP A 95 29.92 -6.20 3.39
C ASP A 95 30.57 -5.95 2.02
N LEU A 96 30.87 -4.69 1.72
CA LEU A 96 31.77 -4.25 0.65
C LEU A 96 32.68 -3.16 1.21
#